data_AF-A0A1I6UK18-F1
#
_entry.id   AF-A0A1I6UK18-F1
#
_cell.length_a   1.000
_cell.length_b   1.000
_cell.length_c   1.000
_cell.angle_alpha   90.00
_cell.angle_beta   90.00
_cell.angle_gamma   90.00
#
_symmetry.space_group_name_H-M   'P 1'
#
loop_
_entity.id
_entity.type
_entity.pdbx_description
1 polymer ?
#
loop_
_entity_poly.entity_id
_entity_poly.type
_entity_poly.pdbx_seq_one_letter_code
_entity_poly.pdbx_strand_id
1 'polypeptide(L)'
;MSCSSYRLGDRDDEEARRDHSRSLVAENAIASFLSPDAAGRQETATTKRLDQIYRRMFRLERDVSISVETLALFARFWLTTNPPLPEPARAAAKAQAGERYDAFIVALGRRLAKGPVLRQEVSEDVPH
;
A
#
# COMPACT_ATOMS: atom_id res chain seq x y z
N MET A 1 -49.22 11.88 58.72
CA MET A 1 -48.70 12.16 57.37
C MET A 1 -47.22 12.53 57.43
N SER A 2 -46.31 11.59 57.73
CA SER A 2 -44.85 11.90 57.80
C SER A 2 -43.93 10.78 57.28
N CYS A 3 -44.46 9.79 56.55
CA CYS A 3 -43.65 8.73 55.94
C CYS A 3 -43.38 8.98 54.43
N SER A 4 -44.07 9.96 53.83
CA SER A 4 -43.90 10.32 52.41
C SER A 4 -42.81 11.35 52.18
N SER A 5 -42.51 12.21 53.17
CA SER A 5 -41.52 13.29 53.04
C SER A 5 -40.08 12.80 53.14
N TYR A 6 -39.81 11.83 54.04
CA TYR A 6 -38.49 11.21 54.16
C TYR A 6 -38.09 10.36 52.94
N ARG A 7 -39.08 9.76 52.25
CA ARG A 7 -38.83 8.93 51.06
C ARG A 7 -38.61 9.76 49.78
N LEU A 8 -39.07 11.01 49.75
CA LEU A 8 -38.77 11.94 48.65
C LEU A 8 -37.33 12.45 48.75
N GLY A 9 -36.91 12.91 49.94
CA GLY A 9 -35.54 13.42 50.14
C GLY A 9 -34.45 12.38 49.85
N ASP A 10 -34.65 11.13 50.27
CA ASP A 10 -33.68 10.03 50.03
C ASP A 10 -33.55 9.66 48.54
N ARG A 11 -34.59 9.92 47.74
CA ARG A 11 -34.55 9.70 46.28
C ARG A 11 -33.81 10.84 45.58
N ASP A 12 -34.08 12.07 45.98
CA ASP A 12 -33.44 13.27 45.41
C ASP A 12 -31.93 13.27 45.69
N ASP A 13 -31.50 12.82 46.87
CA ASP A 13 -30.08 12.70 47.25
C ASP A 13 -29.34 11.61 46.44
N GLU A 14 -29.97 10.46 46.18
CA GLU A 14 -29.38 9.39 45.37
C GLU A 14 -29.30 9.77 43.88
N GLU A 15 -30.29 10.51 43.37
CA GLU A 15 -30.26 11.08 42.02
C GLU A 15 -29.14 12.11 41.86
N ALA A 16 -29.00 13.04 42.82
CA ALA A 16 -27.92 14.03 42.82
C ALA A 16 -26.53 13.38 42.86
N ARG A 17 -26.36 12.32 43.66
CA ARG A 17 -25.09 11.57 43.77
C ARG A 17 -24.75 10.85 42.46
N ARG A 18 -25.76 10.30 41.77
CA ARG A 18 -25.59 9.66 40.46
C ARG A 18 -25.21 10.67 39.39
N ASP A 19 -25.85 11.83 39.35
CA ASP A 19 -25.51 12.89 38.39
C ASP A 19 -24.10 13.44 38.62
N HIS A 20 -23.68 13.62 39.87
CA HIS A 20 -22.29 13.97 40.20
C HIS A 20 -21.29 12.91 39.72
N SER A 21 -21.59 11.62 39.94
CA SER A 21 -20.75 10.53 39.46
C SER A 21 -20.66 10.50 37.92
N ARG A 22 -21.75 10.80 37.22
CA ARG A 22 -21.77 10.89 35.75
C ARG A 22 -20.99 12.09 35.23
N SER A 23 -21.07 13.25 35.89
CA SER A 23 -20.25 14.43 35.56
C SER A 23 -18.76 14.11 35.70
N LEU A 24 -18.36 13.48 36.81
CA LEU A 24 -16.97 13.09 37.03
C LEU A 24 -16.45 12.10 35.98
N VAL A 25 -17.28 11.15 35.55
CA VAL A 25 -16.92 10.22 34.46
C VAL A 25 -16.77 10.98 33.14
N ALA A 26 -17.65 11.93 32.84
CA ALA A 26 -17.58 12.75 31.63
C ALA A 26 -16.34 13.66 31.62
N GLU A 27 -16.05 14.34 32.74
CA GLU A 27 -14.87 15.19 32.91
C GLU A 27 -13.57 14.39 32.76
N ASN A 28 -13.48 13.23 33.39
CA ASN A 28 -12.31 12.36 33.26
C ASN A 28 -12.14 11.82 31.82
N ALA A 29 -13.24 11.51 31.13
CA ALA A 29 -13.19 11.07 29.74
C ALA A 29 -12.67 12.20 28.82
N ILE A 30 -13.13 13.43 29.03
CA ILE A 30 -12.68 14.61 28.26
C ILE A 30 -11.20 14.93 28.58
N ALA A 31 -10.82 14.93 29.85
CA ALA A 31 -9.44 15.16 30.26
C ALA A 31 -8.49 14.08 29.71
N SER A 32 -8.92 12.82 29.68
CA SER A 32 -8.16 11.72 29.08
C SER A 32 -8.03 11.87 27.57
N PHE A 33 -9.10 12.28 26.88
CA PHE A 33 -9.11 12.52 25.43
C PHE A 33 -8.20 13.70 25.04
N LEU A 34 -8.23 14.79 25.81
CA LEU A 34 -7.42 15.99 25.60
C LEU A 34 -6.00 15.86 26.18
N SER A 35 -5.65 14.71 26.76
CA SER A 35 -4.32 14.51 27.33
C SER A 35 -3.25 14.53 26.23
N PRO A 36 -2.13 15.24 26.43
CA PRO A 36 -0.98 15.23 25.53
C PRO A 36 -0.48 13.82 25.20
N ASP A 37 -0.62 12.87 26.14
CA ASP A 37 -0.21 11.48 25.95
C ASP A 37 -1.03 10.76 24.86
N ALA A 38 -2.32 11.06 24.76
CA ALA A 38 -3.19 10.47 23.74
C ALA A 38 -2.77 10.93 22.34
N ALA A 39 -2.50 12.23 22.18
CA ALA A 39 -1.97 12.80 20.94
C ALA A 39 -0.57 12.23 20.61
N GLY A 40 0.34 12.16 21.59
CA GLY A 40 1.69 11.63 21.40
C GLY A 40 1.71 10.14 21.01
N ARG A 41 0.78 9.32 21.54
CA ARG A 41 0.62 7.92 21.12
C ARG A 41 0.16 7.80 19.67
N GLN A 42 -0.80 8.64 19.25
CA GLN A 42 -1.29 8.66 17.88
C GLN A 42 -0.21 9.10 16.89
N GLU A 43 0.54 10.15 17.23
CA GLU A 43 1.68 10.61 16.43
C GLU A 43 2.74 9.53 16.29
N THR A 44 3.14 8.90 17.40
CA THR A 44 4.11 7.79 17.39
C THR A 44 3.64 6.61 16.55
N ALA A 45 2.35 6.24 16.64
CA ALA A 45 1.78 5.17 15.82
C ALA A 45 1.78 5.54 14.33
N THR A 46 1.56 6.81 14.01
CA THR A 46 1.59 7.33 12.63
C THR A 46 3.01 7.29 12.07
N THR A 47 4.00 7.79 12.82
CA THR A 47 5.42 7.75 12.43
C THR A 47 5.89 6.31 12.19
N LYS A 48 5.55 5.37 13.08
CA LYS A 48 5.88 3.95 12.90
C LYS A 48 5.28 3.36 11.63
N ARG A 49 4.03 3.72 11.30
CA ARG A 49 3.36 3.27 10.06
C ARG A 49 4.06 3.86 8.84
N LEU A 50 4.42 5.13 8.87
CA LEU A 50 5.17 5.78 7.79
C LEU A 50 6.53 5.12 7.58
N ASP A 51 7.29 4.87 8.65
CA ASP A 51 8.58 4.17 8.58
C ASP A 51 8.43 2.78 7.96
N GLN A 52 7.37 2.05 8.32
CA GLN A 52 7.09 0.75 7.74
C GLN A 52 6.76 0.84 6.24
N ILE A 53 6.02 1.86 5.82
CA ILE A 53 5.72 2.13 4.40
C ILE A 53 7.01 2.44 3.65
N TYR A 54 7.87 3.32 4.16
CA TYR A 54 9.15 3.66 3.53
C TYR A 54 10.05 2.43 3.36
N ARG A 55 10.14 1.56 4.37
CA ARG A 55 10.92 0.31 4.27
C ARG A 55 10.37 -0.64 3.21
N ARG A 56 9.03 -0.73 3.09
CA ARG A 56 8.39 -1.53 2.05
C ARG A 56 8.61 -0.93 0.67
N MET A 57 8.53 0.39 0.55
CA MET A 57 8.72 1.12 -0.71
C MET A 57 10.14 0.96 -1.23
N PHE A 58 11.16 1.12 -0.38
CA PHE A 58 12.55 0.91 -0.77
C PHE A 58 12.82 -0.51 -1.28
N ARG A 59 12.19 -1.52 -0.67
CA ARG A 59 12.27 -2.91 -1.15
C ARG A 59 11.60 -3.06 -2.50
N LEU A 60 10.41 -2.49 -2.67
CA LEU A 60 9.68 -2.53 -3.95
C LEU A 60 10.45 -1.82 -5.06
N GLU A 61 11.05 -0.66 -4.80
CA GLU A 61 11.89 0.05 -5.75
C GLU A 61 13.05 -0.81 -6.23
N ARG A 62 13.75 -1.46 -5.30
CA ARG A 62 14.84 -2.39 -5.63
C ARG A 62 14.35 -3.59 -6.44
N ASP A 63 13.27 -4.23 -6.02
CA ASP A 63 12.72 -5.42 -6.68
C ASP A 63 12.20 -5.07 -8.09
N VAL A 64 11.64 -3.86 -8.28
CA VAL A 64 11.26 -3.32 -9.60
C VAL A 64 12.49 -3.04 -10.46
N SER A 65 13.55 -2.43 -9.92
CA SER A 65 14.79 -2.20 -10.66
C SER A 65 15.39 -3.52 -11.18
N ILE A 66 15.48 -4.53 -10.31
CA ILE A 66 15.96 -5.87 -10.67
C ILE A 66 15.08 -6.49 -11.77
N SER A 67 13.76 -6.33 -11.67
CA SER A 67 12.83 -6.86 -12.67
C SER A 67 13.00 -6.19 -14.04
N VAL A 68 13.21 -4.87 -14.06
CA VAL A 68 13.47 -4.11 -15.30
C VAL A 68 14.81 -4.51 -15.91
N GLU A 69 15.87 -4.62 -15.11
CA GLU A 69 17.19 -5.10 -15.58
C GLU A 69 17.11 -6.52 -16.15
N THR A 70 16.41 -7.42 -15.47
CA THR A 70 16.20 -8.80 -15.91
C THR A 70 15.44 -8.85 -17.23
N LEU A 71 14.37 -8.06 -17.38
CA LEU A 71 13.61 -7.99 -18.63
C LEU A 71 14.44 -7.44 -19.78
N ALA A 72 15.25 -6.41 -19.52
CA ALA A 72 16.16 -5.84 -20.53
C ALA A 72 17.19 -6.87 -21.01
N LEU A 73 17.79 -7.63 -20.07
CA LEU A 73 18.72 -8.71 -20.39
C LEU A 73 18.02 -9.85 -21.16
N PHE A 74 16.82 -10.23 -20.75
CA PHE A 74 16.02 -11.25 -21.45
C PHE A 74 15.71 -10.83 -22.89
N ALA A 75 15.21 -9.61 -23.10
CA ALA A 75 14.90 -9.10 -24.43
C ALA A 75 16.15 -9.05 -25.31
N ARG A 76 17.28 -8.57 -24.78
CA ARG A 76 18.56 -8.57 -25.48
C ARG A 76 18.99 -9.98 -25.86
N PHE A 77 19.03 -10.89 -24.89
CA PHE A 77 19.41 -12.28 -25.11
C PHE A 77 18.53 -12.95 -26.16
N TRP A 78 17.21 -12.81 -26.04
CA TRP A 78 16.27 -13.41 -26.98
C TRP A 78 16.44 -12.89 -28.42
N LEU A 79 16.70 -11.60 -28.58
CA LEU A 79 16.93 -10.99 -29.88
C LEU A 79 18.29 -11.34 -30.50
N THR A 80 19.32 -11.58 -29.68
CA THR A 80 20.68 -11.87 -30.17
C THR A 80 21.00 -13.36 -30.29
N THR A 81 20.25 -14.25 -29.64
CA THR A 81 20.58 -15.68 -29.52
C THR A 81 19.67 -16.56 -30.38
N ASN A 82 19.37 -16.09 -31.61
CA ASN A 82 18.95 -16.97 -32.69
C ASN A 82 20.14 -17.85 -33.13
N PRO A 83 19.92 -19.09 -33.59
CA PRO A 83 20.93 -20.16 -33.60
C PRO A 83 22.25 -19.73 -34.23
N PRO A 84 23.40 -20.24 -33.73
CA PRO A 84 24.72 -19.79 -34.15
C PRO A 84 24.89 -19.94 -35.67
N LEU A 85 24.88 -18.80 -36.37
CA LEU A 85 25.04 -18.76 -37.81
C LEU A 85 26.53 -18.87 -38.20
N PRO A 86 26.83 -19.40 -39.40
CA PRO A 86 28.18 -19.36 -39.98
C PRO A 86 28.70 -17.92 -39.99
N GLU A 87 30.02 -17.72 -39.83
CA GLU A 87 30.61 -16.38 -39.70
C GLU A 87 30.12 -15.30 -40.70
N PRO A 88 29.96 -15.58 -42.01
CA PRO A 88 29.45 -14.56 -42.93
C PRO A 88 28.03 -14.08 -42.61
N ALA A 89 27.21 -14.89 -41.93
CA ALA A 89 25.83 -14.56 -41.57
C ALA A 89 25.69 -13.93 -40.17
N ARG A 90 26.74 -13.92 -39.34
CA ARG A 90 26.69 -13.31 -37.99
C ARG A 90 26.55 -11.79 -38.03
N ALA A 91 27.20 -11.11 -38.98
CA ALA A 91 27.09 -9.66 -39.12
C ALA A 91 25.66 -9.23 -39.49
N ALA A 92 25.04 -9.92 -40.45
CA ALA A 92 23.66 -9.69 -40.84
C ALA A 92 22.67 -9.99 -39.70
N ALA A 93 22.88 -11.08 -38.95
CA ALA A 93 22.04 -11.41 -37.81
C ALA A 93 22.15 -10.42 -36.65
N LYS A 94 23.36 -9.89 -36.38
CA LYS A 94 23.55 -8.82 -35.39
C LYS A 94 22.86 -7.53 -35.78
N ALA A 95 22.94 -7.13 -37.06
CA ALA A 95 22.22 -5.96 -37.56
C ALA A 95 20.70 -6.12 -37.42
N GLN A 96 20.17 -7.29 -37.79
CA GLN A 96 18.75 -7.61 -37.66
C GLN A 96 18.28 -7.65 -36.19
N ALA A 97 19.13 -8.07 -35.26
CA ALA A 97 18.82 -8.02 -33.82
C ALA A 97 18.65 -6.59 -33.31
N GLY A 98 19.45 -5.64 -33.80
CA GLY A 98 19.31 -4.22 -33.51
C GLY A 98 17.97 -3.66 -33.98
N GLU A 99 17.61 -3.92 -35.24
CA GLU A 99 16.32 -3.48 -35.81
C GLU A 99 15.11 -4.04 -35.05
N ARG A 100 15.17 -5.32 -34.65
CA ARG A 100 14.11 -5.95 -33.85
C ARG A 100 14.01 -5.35 -32.44
N TYR A 101 15.14 -4.96 -31.84
CA TYR A 101 15.14 -4.30 -30.53
C TYR A 101 14.46 -2.93 -30.61
N ASP A 102 14.80 -2.12 -31.61
CA ASP A 102 14.19 -0.80 -31.79
C ASP A 102 12.68 -0.91 -32.05
N ALA A 103 12.26 -1.86 -32.88
CA ALA A 103 10.84 -2.15 -33.12
C ALA A 103 10.10 -2.58 -31.84
N PHE A 104 10.74 -3.39 -30.99
CA PHE A 104 10.20 -3.79 -29.70
C PHE A 104 10.00 -2.59 -28.76
N ILE A 105 10.98 -1.69 -28.65
CA ILE A 105 10.89 -0.48 -27.81
C ILE A 105 9.73 0.41 -28.27
N VAL A 106 9.56 0.60 -29.58
CA VAL A 106 8.43 1.36 -30.14
C VAL A 106 7.09 0.71 -29.80
N ALA A 107 6.97 -0.61 -29.97
CA ALA A 107 5.74 -1.34 -29.64
C ALA A 107 5.41 -1.28 -28.14
N LEU A 108 6.41 -1.44 -27.28
CA LEU A 108 6.27 -1.31 -25.83
C LEU A 108 5.81 0.09 -25.43
N GLY A 109 6.44 1.14 -25.97
CA GLY A 109 6.04 2.53 -25.71
C GLY A 109 4.59 2.82 -26.11
N ARG A 110 4.15 2.33 -27.28
CA ARG A 110 2.75 2.44 -27.72
C ARG A 110 1.78 1.73 -26.80
N ARG A 111 2.15 0.56 -26.27
CA ARG A 111 1.31 -0.18 -25.32
C ARG A 111 1.19 0.56 -23.98
N LEU A 112 2.29 1.05 -23.45
CA LEU A 112 2.31 1.81 -22.18
C LEU A 112 1.49 3.10 -22.27
N ALA A 113 1.54 3.81 -23.40
CA ALA A 113 0.77 5.02 -23.63
C ALA A 113 -0.76 4.81 -23.68
N LYS A 114 -1.25 3.58 -23.88
CA LYS A 114 -2.67 3.27 -24.08
C LYS A 114 -3.45 2.91 -22.79
N GLY A 115 -2.83 2.74 -21.63
CA GLY A 115 -3.54 2.41 -20.37
C GLY A 115 -3.80 0.89 -20.14
N PRO A 116 -4.37 0.47 -18.98
CA PRO A 116 -4.09 -0.82 -18.31
C PRO A 116 -4.77 -2.08 -18.93
N VAL A 117 -4.27 -3.34 -18.89
CA VAL A 117 -2.93 -3.99 -18.76
C VAL A 117 -3.03 -5.47 -19.23
N LEU A 118 -1.91 -6.03 -19.70
CA LEU A 118 -1.59 -7.47 -19.87
C LEU A 118 -2.25 -8.46 -18.88
N ARG A 119 -2.56 -8.05 -17.65
CA ARG A 119 -3.31 -8.85 -16.66
C ARG A 119 -4.66 -9.36 -17.16
N GLN A 120 -5.37 -8.59 -17.99
CA GLN A 120 -6.64 -9.05 -18.58
C GLN A 120 -6.42 -10.13 -19.64
N GLU A 121 -5.25 -10.17 -20.29
CA GLU A 121 -4.91 -11.20 -21.29
C GLU A 121 -4.43 -12.51 -20.66
N VAL A 122 -3.89 -12.48 -19.43
CA VAL A 122 -3.35 -13.67 -18.72
C VAL A 122 -4.39 -14.34 -17.81
N SER A 123 -5.54 -13.69 -17.57
CA SER A 123 -6.52 -14.15 -16.56
C SER A 123 -7.55 -15.18 -17.06
N GLU A 124 -7.45 -15.75 -18.27
CA GLU A 124 -8.48 -16.66 -18.80
C GLU A 124 -8.10 -18.15 -18.90
N ASP A 125 -6.92 -18.61 -18.49
CA ASP A 125 -6.50 -20.01 -18.71
C ASP A 125 -6.15 -20.79 -17.42
N VAL A 126 -7.04 -20.73 -16.43
CA VAL A 126 -7.08 -21.73 -15.35
C VAL A 126 -8.47 -22.40 -15.36
N PRO A 127 -8.60 -23.61 -15.94
CA PRO A 127 -9.82 -24.39 -15.81
C PRO A 127 -9.98 -24.81 -14.34
N HIS A 128 -11.21 -24.69 -13.82
CA HIS A 128 -11.62 -25.21 -12.53
C HIS A 128 -11.44 -26.73 -12.43
#